data_AF-U1MQJ2-F1
#
_entry.id   AF-U1MQJ2-F1
#
_cell.length_a   1.000
_cell.length_b   1.000
_cell.length_c   1.000
_cell.angle_alpha   90.00
_cell.angle_beta   90.00
_cell.angle_gamma   90.00
#
_symmetry.space_group_name_H-M   'P 1'
#
loop_
_entity.id
_entity.type
_entity.pdbx_description
1 polymer ?
#
loop_
_entity_poly.entity_id
_entity_poly.type
_entity_poly.pdbx_seq_one_letter_code
_entity_poly.pdbx_strand_id
1 'polypeptide(L)'
;MTADAHNFVVVVVEPETPGNIGTIARAMKNFGLSELLLVDPPPIPDGSEAYGFAGHAREDVLPNAKTVSFDTVVSEYHTIGTTAITAEDSRHHIRFPYKTPAEVCEDLKTVETETALVFGREGTGLTNDELARIDEICSIPANHSYPVLNLGQAATVLLYELRSLTLTETQLPDIEHERADESDIDRLYEFVTDFLHSVEGREHKREKTALMLRRLIARAHPTNREISTLLGLFRRANILLGEQSYGDHNQTDERNKTTAVESIPEEGINAIIEPASSRYEETDTQSDTDGSTSDQSDSTENMSKNMGQEKETTTSAADVESNPDTNEK
;
A
#
# COMPACT_ATOMS: atom_id res chain seq x y z
N MET A 1 16.20 1.54 20.19
CA MET A 1 15.14 0.94 21.02
C MET A 1 14.12 0.42 20.04
N THR A 2 14.12 -0.88 19.77
CA THR A 2 13.02 -1.53 19.06
C THR A 2 11.79 -1.31 19.93
N ALA A 3 10.77 -0.62 19.42
CA ALA A 3 9.50 -0.54 20.11
C ALA A 3 9.00 -1.97 20.26
N ASP A 4 8.93 -2.49 21.48
CA ASP A 4 8.22 -3.73 21.74
C ASP A 4 6.79 -3.51 21.25
N ALA A 5 6.34 -4.37 20.33
CA ALA A 5 5.05 -4.18 19.66
C ALA A 5 3.94 -4.03 20.69
N HIS A 6 3.07 -3.02 20.52
CA HIS A 6 1.94 -2.82 21.41
C HIS A 6 1.09 -4.11 21.45
N ASN A 7 0.83 -4.63 22.64
CA ASN A 7 0.04 -5.85 22.79
C ASN A 7 -1.45 -5.50 22.66
N PHE A 8 -1.99 -5.75 21.46
CA PHE A 8 -3.40 -5.55 21.17
C PHE A 8 -4.16 -6.87 21.20
N VAL A 9 -5.31 -6.84 21.86
CA VAL A 9 -6.31 -7.89 21.78
C VAL A 9 -7.57 -7.37 21.08
N VAL A 10 -8.13 -8.15 20.16
CA VAL A 10 -9.38 -7.82 19.49
C VAL A 10 -10.53 -8.49 20.22
N VAL A 11 -11.54 -7.72 20.60
CA VAL A 11 -12.72 -8.21 21.32
C VAL A 11 -13.96 -8.00 20.48
N VAL A 12 -14.77 -9.05 20.30
CA VAL A 12 -16.05 -8.95 19.59
C VAL A 12 -17.18 -9.34 20.55
N VAL A 13 -18.09 -8.41 20.80
CA VAL A 13 -19.19 -8.55 21.76
C VAL A 13 -20.46 -8.95 21.04
N GLU A 14 -20.98 -10.12 21.40
CA GLU A 14 -22.21 -10.73 20.88
C GLU A 14 -22.32 -10.69 19.34
N PRO A 15 -21.30 -11.16 18.58
CA PRO A 15 -21.43 -11.20 17.13
C PRO A 15 -22.65 -12.03 16.70
N GLU A 16 -23.49 -11.53 15.82
CA GLU A 16 -24.66 -12.25 15.34
C GLU A 16 -24.28 -13.35 14.34
N THR A 17 -23.25 -13.08 13.52
CA THR A 17 -22.87 -13.97 12.41
C THR A 17 -21.44 -14.50 12.54
N PRO A 18 -21.22 -15.83 12.41
CA PRO A 18 -19.86 -16.40 12.36
C PRO A 18 -19.01 -15.80 11.22
N GLY A 19 -19.61 -15.44 10.09
CA GLY A 19 -18.90 -14.85 8.95
C GLY A 19 -18.16 -13.54 9.29
N ASN A 20 -18.74 -12.67 10.12
CA ASN A 20 -18.06 -11.46 10.55
C ASN A 20 -16.86 -11.78 11.45
N ILE A 21 -16.96 -12.77 12.33
CA ILE A 21 -15.83 -13.25 13.15
C ILE A 21 -14.67 -13.69 12.25
N GLY A 22 -14.97 -14.47 11.21
CA GLY A 22 -13.98 -14.88 10.22
C GLY A 22 -13.33 -13.70 9.50
N THR A 23 -14.13 -12.71 9.09
CA THR A 23 -13.64 -11.51 8.40
C THR A 23 -12.73 -10.67 9.31
N ILE A 24 -13.09 -10.52 10.59
CA ILE A 24 -12.26 -9.84 11.60
C ILE A 24 -10.95 -10.60 11.82
N ALA A 25 -11.01 -11.93 12.01
CA ALA A 25 -9.81 -12.75 12.17
C ALA A 25 -8.86 -12.63 10.97
N ARG A 26 -9.39 -12.57 9.75
CA ARG A 26 -8.60 -12.30 8.55
C ARG A 26 -7.94 -10.92 8.58
N ALA A 27 -8.69 -9.89 8.97
CA ALA A 27 -8.17 -8.52 9.08
C ALA A 27 -7.06 -8.43 10.16
N MET A 28 -7.24 -9.08 11.30
CA MET A 28 -6.22 -9.21 12.35
C MET A 28 -4.92 -9.75 11.78
N LYS A 29 -4.98 -10.86 11.06
CA LYS A 29 -3.79 -11.47 10.45
C LYS A 29 -3.13 -10.57 9.39
N ASN A 30 -3.91 -9.83 8.61
CA ASN A 30 -3.36 -8.85 7.65
C ASN A 30 -2.55 -7.74 8.33
N PHE A 31 -2.89 -7.38 9.58
CA PHE A 31 -2.30 -6.26 10.30
C PHE A 31 -1.51 -6.68 11.54
N GLY A 32 -1.11 -7.95 11.63
CA GLY A 32 -0.17 -8.42 12.66
C GLY A 32 -0.77 -8.71 14.03
N LEU A 33 -2.10 -8.82 14.14
CA LEU A 33 -2.77 -9.20 15.39
C LEU A 33 -3.15 -10.69 15.38
N SER A 34 -3.06 -11.32 16.55
CA SER A 34 -3.32 -12.76 16.72
C SER A 34 -4.29 -13.09 17.85
N GLU A 35 -4.44 -12.22 18.85
CA GLU A 35 -5.29 -12.49 20.01
C GLU A 35 -6.73 -12.03 19.78
N LEU A 36 -7.65 -13.00 19.69
CA LEU A 36 -9.09 -12.78 19.51
C LEU A 36 -9.86 -13.23 20.77
N LEU A 37 -10.61 -12.32 21.37
CA LEU A 37 -11.55 -12.59 22.45
C LEU A 37 -12.99 -12.42 21.95
N LEU A 38 -13.85 -13.33 22.36
CA LEU A 38 -15.26 -13.33 22.01
C LEU A 38 -16.09 -13.25 23.29
N VAL A 39 -17.02 -12.31 23.35
CA VAL A 39 -18.00 -12.24 24.43
C VAL A 39 -19.33 -12.73 23.87
N ASP A 40 -19.87 -13.79 24.48
CA ASP A 40 -21.14 -14.43 24.09
C ASP A 40 -21.28 -14.69 22.56
N PRO A 41 -20.31 -15.36 21.90
CA PRO A 41 -20.38 -15.64 20.48
C PRO A 41 -21.44 -16.70 20.13
N PRO A 42 -21.90 -16.74 18.87
CA PRO A 42 -22.72 -17.82 18.37
C PRO A 42 -21.83 -19.07 18.23
N PRO A 43 -22.42 -20.28 18.10
CA PRO A 43 -21.64 -21.49 17.85
C PRO A 43 -20.78 -21.36 16.59
N ILE A 44 -19.48 -21.68 16.69
CA ILE A 44 -18.51 -21.64 15.59
C ILE A 44 -17.98 -23.06 15.31
N PRO A 45 -18.79 -23.95 14.70
CA PRO A 45 -18.31 -25.29 14.36
C PRO A 45 -17.24 -25.23 13.26
N ASP A 46 -16.44 -26.29 13.19
CA ASP A 46 -15.52 -26.51 12.07
C ASP A 46 -16.28 -26.51 10.74
N GLY A 47 -15.81 -25.71 9.79
CA GLY A 47 -16.49 -25.54 8.49
C GLY A 47 -17.61 -24.49 8.47
N SER A 48 -17.83 -23.76 9.58
CA SER A 48 -18.70 -22.58 9.58
C SER A 48 -18.18 -21.47 8.66
N GLU A 49 -19.05 -20.48 8.39
CA GLU A 49 -18.68 -19.28 7.62
C GLU A 49 -17.47 -18.55 8.21
N ALA A 50 -17.27 -18.60 9.54
CA ALA A 50 -16.08 -18.04 10.18
C ALA A 50 -14.79 -18.62 9.57
N TYR A 51 -14.69 -19.96 9.51
CA TYR A 51 -13.55 -20.65 8.92
C TYR A 51 -13.44 -20.45 7.40
N GLY A 52 -14.59 -20.31 6.73
CA GLY A 52 -14.64 -20.00 5.29
C GLY A 52 -14.09 -18.61 4.96
N PHE A 53 -14.37 -17.60 5.79
CA PHE A 53 -14.02 -16.21 5.52
C PHE A 53 -12.67 -15.77 6.12
N ALA A 54 -12.14 -16.53 7.08
CA ALA A 54 -10.88 -16.24 7.77
C ALA A 54 -9.61 -16.32 6.91
N GLY A 55 -9.65 -16.95 5.73
CA GLY A 55 -8.43 -17.23 4.96
C GLY A 55 -7.44 -18.03 5.80
N HIS A 56 -6.17 -17.62 5.86
CA HIS A 56 -5.15 -18.28 6.69
C HIS A 56 -5.32 -18.03 8.20
N ALA A 57 -6.18 -17.12 8.63
CA ALA A 57 -6.45 -16.88 10.05
C ALA A 57 -7.23 -18.05 10.71
N ARG A 58 -7.72 -18.99 9.89
CA ARG A 58 -8.32 -20.25 10.34
C ARG A 58 -7.34 -21.21 11.01
N GLU A 59 -6.03 -21.00 10.82
CA GLU A 59 -4.97 -21.90 11.29
C GLU A 59 -4.47 -21.52 12.67
N ASP A 60 -4.55 -20.25 13.04
CA ASP A 60 -3.93 -19.68 14.24
C ASP A 60 -4.82 -18.68 14.98
N VAL A 61 -5.53 -17.75 14.33
CA VAL A 61 -6.35 -16.76 15.05
C VAL A 61 -7.65 -17.39 15.57
N LEU A 62 -8.44 -18.02 14.69
CA LEU A 62 -9.73 -18.61 15.08
C LEU A 62 -9.60 -19.78 16.07
N PRO A 63 -8.69 -20.76 15.88
CA PRO A 63 -8.57 -21.88 16.81
C PRO A 63 -8.09 -21.47 18.21
N ASN A 64 -7.37 -20.35 18.30
CA ASN A 64 -6.88 -19.80 19.56
C ASN A 64 -7.80 -18.73 20.16
N ALA A 65 -8.94 -18.44 19.52
CA ALA A 65 -9.90 -17.47 20.02
C ALA A 65 -10.48 -17.94 21.36
N LYS A 66 -10.54 -17.05 22.35
CA LYS A 66 -11.03 -17.38 23.69
C LYS A 66 -12.39 -16.74 23.92
N THR A 67 -13.32 -17.51 24.50
CA THR A 67 -14.57 -16.94 24.99
C THR A 67 -14.37 -16.42 26.41
N VAL A 68 -14.71 -15.16 26.64
CA VAL A 68 -14.55 -14.46 27.93
C VAL A 68 -15.80 -13.67 28.27
N SER A 69 -15.91 -13.20 29.52
CA SER A 69 -16.97 -12.27 29.90
C SER A 69 -16.58 -10.83 29.57
N PHE A 70 -17.56 -9.96 29.33
CA PHE A 70 -17.31 -8.52 29.18
C PHE A 70 -16.65 -7.92 30.44
N ASP A 71 -17.00 -8.43 31.63
CA ASP A 71 -16.42 -8.00 32.90
C ASP A 71 -14.91 -8.25 32.96
N THR A 72 -14.47 -9.41 32.45
CA THR A 72 -13.05 -9.75 32.32
C THR A 72 -12.33 -8.71 31.45
N VAL A 73 -12.88 -8.42 30.26
CA VAL A 73 -12.28 -7.50 29.29
C VAL A 73 -12.03 -6.11 29.90
N VAL A 74 -13.05 -5.51 30.51
CA VAL A 74 -12.92 -4.16 31.09
C VAL A 74 -12.10 -4.10 32.37
N SER A 75 -11.78 -5.26 32.97
CA SER A 75 -10.97 -5.32 34.20
C SER A 75 -9.48 -5.57 33.96
N GLU A 76 -9.14 -6.20 32.83
CA GLU A 76 -7.79 -6.64 32.51
C GLU A 76 -7.08 -5.74 31.49
N TYR A 77 -7.82 -5.00 30.67
CA TYR A 77 -7.27 -4.23 29.56
C TYR A 77 -7.65 -2.76 29.62
N HIS A 78 -6.81 -1.92 29.01
CA HIS A 78 -7.22 -0.58 28.59
C HIS A 78 -8.14 -0.71 27.36
N THR A 79 -9.38 -0.26 27.47
CA THR A 79 -10.43 -0.60 26.49
C THR A 79 -10.75 0.55 25.53
N ILE A 80 -10.78 0.22 24.24
CA ILE A 80 -11.17 1.14 23.17
C ILE A 80 -12.43 0.60 22.50
N GLY A 81 -13.57 1.17 22.83
CA GLY A 81 -14.87 0.77 22.32
C GLY A 81 -15.24 1.51 21.06
N THR A 82 -15.69 0.78 20.04
CA THR A 82 -16.05 1.36 18.75
C THR A 82 -17.53 1.72 18.66
N THR A 83 -17.82 2.85 18.02
CA THR A 83 -19.21 3.23 17.74
C THR A 83 -19.34 4.10 16.48
N ALA A 84 -20.47 3.96 15.77
CA ALA A 84 -20.84 4.83 14.66
C ALA A 84 -21.69 6.04 15.10
N ILE A 85 -22.21 6.03 16.33
CA ILE A 85 -23.04 7.10 16.88
C ILE A 85 -22.27 7.78 17.99
N THR A 86 -21.95 9.05 17.77
CA THR A 86 -21.26 9.91 18.74
C THR A 86 -22.21 10.97 19.29
N ALA A 87 -21.83 11.60 20.40
CA ALA A 87 -22.54 12.78 20.89
C ALA A 87 -21.82 14.07 20.47
N GLU A 88 -22.60 15.14 20.30
CA GLU A 88 -22.10 16.43 19.80
C GLU A 88 -21.37 17.27 20.87
N ASP A 89 -21.62 16.99 22.16
CA ASP A 89 -21.05 17.80 23.24
C ASP A 89 -20.75 17.03 24.54
N SER A 90 -20.03 17.74 25.40
CA SER A 90 -19.57 17.28 26.71
C SER A 90 -20.68 17.02 27.73
N ARG A 91 -21.96 17.20 27.42
CA ARG A 91 -23.05 16.83 28.34
C ARG A 91 -23.42 15.36 28.24
N HIS A 92 -22.92 14.66 27.22
CA HIS A 92 -23.29 13.29 26.87
C HIS A 92 -22.07 12.35 26.94
N HIS A 93 -21.61 12.10 28.15
CA HIS A 93 -20.32 11.45 28.44
C HIS A 93 -20.18 10.00 27.95
N ILE A 94 -21.27 9.30 27.62
CA ILE A 94 -21.20 7.89 27.19
C ILE A 94 -20.52 7.75 25.82
N ARG A 95 -20.66 8.77 24.95
CA ARG A 95 -20.19 8.73 23.56
C ARG A 95 -19.37 9.97 23.19
N PHE A 96 -18.89 10.69 24.22
CA PHE A 96 -18.06 11.89 24.09
C PHE A 96 -17.13 12.03 25.31
N PRO A 97 -15.84 12.37 25.12
CA PRO A 97 -15.19 12.61 23.83
C PRO A 97 -14.99 11.29 23.07
N TYR A 98 -14.98 11.38 21.74
CA TYR A 98 -14.58 10.27 20.87
C TYR A 98 -13.31 10.68 20.11
N LYS A 99 -12.57 9.67 19.67
CA LYS A 99 -11.40 9.82 18.81
C LYS A 99 -11.59 9.07 17.51
N THR A 100 -10.95 9.54 16.46
CA THR A 100 -10.81 8.79 15.21
C THR A 100 -9.74 7.71 15.35
N PRO A 101 -9.74 6.66 14.51
CA PRO A 101 -8.69 5.65 14.50
C PRO A 101 -7.26 6.23 14.41
N ALA A 102 -7.08 7.31 13.63
CA ALA A 102 -5.78 7.98 13.49
C ALA A 102 -5.35 8.68 14.78
N GLU A 103 -6.28 9.33 15.50
CA GLU A 103 -6.00 9.95 16.81
C GLU A 103 -5.70 8.90 17.87
N VAL A 104 -6.45 7.79 17.90
CA VAL A 104 -6.15 6.63 18.75
C VAL A 104 -4.74 6.10 18.47
N CYS A 105 -4.38 5.95 17.20
CA CYS A 105 -3.04 5.50 16.83
C CYS A 105 -1.95 6.46 17.35
N GLU A 106 -2.17 7.77 17.27
CA GLU A 106 -1.20 8.76 17.74
C GLU A 106 -1.03 8.71 19.26
N ASP A 107 -2.13 8.62 20.01
CA ASP A 107 -2.09 8.59 21.48
C ASP A 107 -1.36 7.35 21.99
N LEU A 108 -1.62 6.20 21.38
CA LEU A 108 -1.02 4.94 21.81
C LEU A 108 0.48 4.85 21.54
N LYS A 109 1.05 5.61 20.59
CA LYS A 109 2.52 5.60 20.30
C LYS A 109 3.40 5.87 21.53
N THR A 110 2.86 6.53 22.54
CA THR A 110 3.62 6.98 23.72
C THR A 110 3.22 6.26 25.01
N VAL A 111 2.31 5.28 24.93
CA VAL A 111 1.71 4.62 26.10
C VAL A 111 1.84 3.11 26.01
N GLU A 112 2.67 2.53 26.86
CA GLU A 112 2.76 1.07 27.00
C GLU A 112 1.59 0.56 27.85
N THR A 113 0.59 -0.04 27.21
CA THR A 113 -0.54 -0.69 27.89
C THR A 113 -1.12 -1.83 27.05
N GLU A 114 -1.58 -2.90 27.72
CA GLU A 114 -2.35 -3.95 27.05
C GLU A 114 -3.71 -3.39 26.66
N THR A 115 -4.00 -3.40 25.36
CA THR A 115 -5.12 -2.64 24.80
C THR A 115 -6.14 -3.58 24.15
N ALA A 116 -7.40 -3.48 24.59
CA ALA A 116 -8.52 -4.21 24.00
C ALA A 116 -9.28 -3.32 22.99
N LEU A 117 -9.29 -3.73 21.73
CA LEU A 117 -10.09 -3.12 20.67
C LEU A 117 -11.47 -3.77 20.64
N VAL A 118 -12.47 -3.09 21.17
CA VAL A 118 -13.80 -3.67 21.44
C VAL A 118 -14.79 -3.27 20.34
N PHE A 119 -15.29 -4.30 19.66
CA PHE A 119 -16.32 -4.18 18.64
C PHE A 119 -17.64 -4.76 19.15
N GLY A 120 -18.73 -4.03 18.93
CA GLY A 120 -20.06 -4.46 19.34
C GLY A 120 -20.80 -5.29 18.29
N ARG A 121 -22.06 -5.59 18.62
CA ARG A 121 -23.02 -6.35 17.81
C ARG A 121 -23.23 -5.72 16.43
N GLU A 122 -23.56 -6.54 15.44
CA GLU A 122 -24.10 -6.07 14.17
C GLU A 122 -25.37 -5.22 14.40
N GLY A 123 -25.51 -4.13 13.63
CA GLY A 123 -26.69 -3.27 13.65
C GLY A 123 -26.84 -2.35 14.88
N THR A 124 -26.63 -2.88 16.09
CA THR A 124 -26.85 -2.13 17.36
C THR A 124 -25.55 -1.67 18.04
N GLY A 125 -24.42 -2.30 17.72
CA GLY A 125 -23.12 -1.96 18.31
C GLY A 125 -23.03 -2.28 19.80
N LEU A 126 -22.18 -1.53 20.51
CA LEU A 126 -22.10 -1.57 21.96
C LEU A 126 -23.27 -0.80 22.58
N THR A 127 -23.88 -1.40 23.59
CA THR A 127 -24.92 -0.78 24.41
C THR A 127 -24.35 0.39 25.21
N ASN A 128 -25.23 1.28 25.67
CA ASN A 128 -24.78 2.39 26.52
C ASN A 128 -24.18 1.91 27.85
N ASP A 129 -24.65 0.79 28.39
CA ASP A 129 -24.11 0.21 29.63
C ASP A 129 -22.71 -0.37 29.42
N GLU A 130 -22.44 -0.97 28.25
CA GLU A 130 -21.09 -1.42 27.87
C GLU A 130 -20.17 -0.23 27.62
N LEU A 131 -20.60 0.76 26.83
CA LEU A 131 -19.81 1.96 26.54
C LEU A 131 -19.48 2.76 27.80
N ALA A 132 -20.39 2.79 28.79
CA ALA A 132 -20.13 3.47 30.07
C ALA A 132 -19.00 2.81 30.89
N ARG A 133 -18.57 1.61 30.52
CA ARG A 133 -17.50 0.83 31.18
C ARG A 133 -16.22 0.76 30.35
N ILE A 134 -16.22 1.37 29.16
CA ILE A 134 -15.07 1.45 28.27
C ILE A 134 -14.26 2.72 28.60
N ASP A 135 -12.93 2.64 28.50
CA ASP A 135 -12.03 3.74 28.81
C ASP A 135 -12.02 4.82 27.72
N GLU A 136 -12.00 4.42 26.45
CA GLU A 136 -11.95 5.32 25.29
C GLU A 136 -12.96 4.96 24.21
N ILE A 137 -13.57 5.99 23.60
CA ILE A 137 -14.50 5.82 22.48
C ILE A 137 -13.79 6.12 21.16
N CYS A 138 -13.86 5.17 20.23
CA CYS A 138 -13.37 5.31 18.87
C CYS A 138 -14.54 5.35 17.87
N SER A 139 -14.52 6.31 16.95
CA SER A 139 -15.52 6.44 15.89
C SER A 139 -14.84 6.63 14.54
N ILE A 140 -15.19 5.79 13.57
CA ILE A 140 -14.68 5.87 12.19
C ILE A 140 -15.45 6.97 11.44
N PRO A 141 -14.78 8.00 10.89
CA PRO A 141 -15.45 8.98 10.04
C PRO A 141 -16.03 8.31 8.79
N ALA A 142 -17.34 8.45 8.60
CA ALA A 142 -18.09 7.85 7.50
C ALA A 142 -19.07 8.86 6.89
N ASN A 143 -19.77 8.46 5.84
CA ASN A 143 -20.79 9.32 5.22
C ASN A 143 -21.91 9.61 6.23
N HIS A 144 -22.21 10.89 6.47
CA HIS A 144 -23.28 11.31 7.39
C HIS A 144 -24.63 10.65 7.09
N SER A 145 -24.95 10.38 5.83
CA SER A 145 -26.22 9.74 5.42
C SER A 145 -26.21 8.22 5.58
N TYR A 146 -25.04 7.61 5.77
CA TYR A 146 -24.88 6.15 5.94
C TYR A 146 -23.62 5.84 6.76
N PRO A 147 -23.61 6.18 8.07
CA PRO A 147 -22.38 6.18 8.87
C PRO A 147 -22.03 4.83 9.49
N VAL A 148 -22.97 3.88 9.49
CA VAL A 148 -22.79 2.57 10.13
C VAL A 148 -22.10 1.63 9.16
N LEU A 149 -20.88 1.21 9.50
CA LEU A 149 -20.11 0.23 8.73
C LEU A 149 -20.51 -1.19 9.12
N ASN A 150 -20.29 -2.15 8.20
CA ASN A 150 -20.29 -3.56 8.57
C ASN A 150 -19.18 -3.83 9.60
N LEU A 151 -19.43 -4.75 10.53
CA LEU A 151 -18.55 -5.07 11.64
C LEU A 151 -17.12 -5.44 11.20
N GLY A 152 -16.98 -6.34 10.23
CA GLY A 152 -15.67 -6.72 9.69
C GLY A 152 -14.95 -5.57 8.97
N GLN A 153 -15.71 -4.69 8.30
CA GLN A 153 -15.16 -3.48 7.67
C GLN A 153 -14.67 -2.47 8.70
N ALA A 154 -15.44 -2.23 9.76
CA ALA A 154 -15.05 -1.35 10.85
C ALA A 154 -13.75 -1.84 11.52
N ALA A 155 -13.66 -3.14 11.79
CA ALA A 155 -12.43 -3.76 12.28
C ALA A 155 -11.27 -3.56 11.30
N THR A 156 -11.47 -3.85 10.01
CA THR A 156 -10.42 -3.69 8.98
C THR A 156 -9.85 -2.26 8.95
N VAL A 157 -10.70 -1.23 9.03
CA VAL A 157 -10.27 0.16 9.02
C VAL A 157 -9.47 0.52 10.27
N LEU A 158 -9.96 0.15 11.46
CA LEU A 158 -9.26 0.44 12.71
C LEU A 158 -7.90 -0.26 12.76
N LEU A 159 -7.86 -1.55 12.42
CA LEU A 159 -6.62 -2.33 12.41
C LEU A 159 -5.62 -1.83 11.35
N TYR A 160 -6.09 -1.37 10.20
CA TYR A 160 -5.24 -0.73 9.19
C TYR A 160 -4.61 0.57 9.71
N GLU A 161 -5.37 1.41 10.41
CA GLU A 161 -4.85 2.66 10.96
C GLU A 161 -3.82 2.40 12.07
N LEU A 162 -4.04 1.36 12.87
CA LEU A 162 -3.11 0.92 13.91
C LEU A 162 -1.87 0.17 13.38
N ARG A 163 -1.76 -0.08 12.06
CA ARG A 163 -0.68 -0.91 11.47
C ARG A 163 0.73 -0.48 11.86
N SER A 164 0.94 0.82 12.09
CA SER A 164 2.26 1.35 12.48
C SER A 164 2.69 0.94 13.90
N LEU A 165 1.74 0.48 14.72
CA LEU A 165 1.97 -0.03 16.07
C LEU A 165 2.04 -1.57 16.13
N THR A 166 1.51 -2.24 15.10
CA THR A 166 1.34 -3.70 15.08
C THR A 166 2.25 -4.42 14.09
N LEU A 167 2.67 -3.75 13.01
CA LEU A 167 3.59 -4.29 12.01
C LEU A 167 4.97 -3.66 12.14
N THR A 168 5.99 -4.50 12.26
CA THR A 168 7.40 -4.07 12.17
C THR A 168 7.83 -3.86 10.71
N GLU A 169 7.31 -4.70 9.82
CA GLU A 169 7.63 -4.69 8.39
C GLU A 169 6.35 -4.89 7.57
N THR A 170 6.40 -4.47 6.30
CA THR A 170 5.30 -4.71 5.36
C THR A 170 5.82 -5.48 4.14
N GLN A 171 4.89 -6.02 3.36
CA GLN A 171 5.17 -6.63 2.06
C GLN A 171 5.71 -5.65 1.00
N LEU A 172 5.60 -4.34 1.25
CA LEU A 172 6.17 -3.32 0.38
C LEU A 172 7.67 -3.20 0.69
N PRO A 173 8.52 -3.11 -0.34
CA PRO A 173 9.92 -2.80 -0.12
C PRO A 173 10.05 -1.40 0.49
N ASP A 174 11.08 -1.20 1.30
CA ASP A 174 11.48 0.13 1.71
C ASP A 174 11.95 0.90 0.47
N ILE A 175 11.12 1.83 0.00
CA ILE A 175 11.48 2.72 -1.10
C ILE A 175 12.16 3.92 -0.46
N GLU A 176 13.50 3.97 -0.50
CA GLU A 176 14.19 5.23 -0.24
C GLU A 176 13.74 6.27 -1.26
N HIS A 177 13.48 7.50 -0.79
CA HIS A 177 13.13 8.61 -1.68
C HIS A 177 14.36 8.99 -2.52
N GLU A 178 14.52 8.36 -3.68
CA GLU A 178 15.61 8.60 -4.63
C GLU A 178 15.41 9.90 -5.43
N ARG A 179 15.31 11.06 -4.77
CA ARG A 179 15.28 12.33 -5.51
C ARG A 179 16.68 12.66 -6.01
N ALA A 180 16.77 13.11 -7.25
CA ALA A 180 18.00 13.60 -7.84
C ALA A 180 18.60 14.76 -7.05
N ASP A 181 19.93 14.83 -7.08
CA ASP A 181 20.67 15.97 -6.53
C ASP A 181 20.24 17.28 -7.19
N GLU A 182 20.16 18.35 -6.40
CA GLU A 182 19.76 19.67 -6.92
C GLU A 182 20.67 20.13 -8.06
N SER A 183 21.95 19.75 -8.06
CA SER A 183 22.87 20.09 -9.15
C SER A 183 22.44 19.50 -10.49
N ASP A 184 21.91 18.28 -10.51
CA ASP A 184 21.46 17.65 -11.77
C ASP A 184 20.12 18.22 -12.23
N ILE A 185 19.25 18.57 -11.28
CA ILE A 185 17.99 19.26 -11.55
C ILE A 185 18.25 20.68 -12.10
N ASP A 186 19.22 21.41 -11.54
CA ASP A 186 19.59 22.74 -12.00
C ASP A 186 20.17 22.70 -13.43
N ARG A 187 20.99 21.70 -13.77
CA ARG A 187 21.46 21.47 -15.15
C ARG A 187 20.31 21.27 -16.13
N LEU A 188 19.26 20.56 -15.72
CA LEU A 188 18.05 20.43 -16.52
C LEU A 188 17.33 21.77 -16.70
N TYR A 189 17.30 22.63 -15.68
CA TYR A 189 16.74 23.99 -15.79
C TYR A 189 17.55 24.90 -16.72
N GLU A 190 18.87 24.83 -16.65
CA GLU A 190 19.77 25.54 -17.57
C GLU A 190 19.50 25.10 -19.01
N PHE A 191 19.49 23.78 -19.26
CA PHE A 191 19.17 23.24 -20.58
C PHE A 191 17.81 23.73 -21.09
N VAL A 192 16.77 23.65 -20.28
CA VAL A 192 15.43 24.10 -20.65
C VAL A 192 15.43 25.59 -21.00
N THR A 193 16.17 26.40 -20.26
CA THR A 193 16.29 27.84 -20.49
C THR A 193 16.96 28.09 -21.84
N ASP A 194 18.08 27.45 -22.10
CA ASP A 194 18.82 27.57 -23.37
C ASP A 194 17.98 27.10 -24.55
N PHE A 195 17.31 25.96 -24.42
CA PHE A 195 16.39 25.47 -25.45
C PHE A 195 15.27 26.46 -25.76
N LEU A 196 14.66 27.07 -24.73
CA LEU A 196 13.62 28.09 -24.91
C LEU A 196 14.13 29.34 -25.62
N HIS A 197 15.41 29.72 -25.42
CA HIS A 197 16.04 30.79 -26.17
C HIS A 197 16.12 30.49 -27.68
N SER A 198 16.34 29.23 -28.06
CA SER A 198 16.40 28.81 -29.48
C SER A 198 15.03 28.67 -30.15
N VAL A 199 13.96 28.35 -29.40
CA VAL A 199 12.64 28.02 -30.01
C VAL A 199 11.54 29.09 -29.82
N GLU A 200 11.67 30.02 -28.87
CA GLU A 200 10.69 31.07 -28.63
C GLU A 200 11.33 32.47 -28.62
N GLY A 201 11.01 33.28 -29.64
CA GLY A 201 11.57 34.62 -29.78
C GLY A 201 11.04 35.64 -28.75
N ARG A 202 9.88 35.40 -28.12
CA ARG A 202 9.27 36.35 -27.16
C ARG A 202 9.75 36.10 -25.74
N GLU A 203 10.47 37.08 -25.18
CA GLU A 203 11.03 37.04 -23.83
C GLU A 203 10.00 36.68 -22.73
N HIS A 204 8.88 37.41 -22.66
CA HIS A 204 7.84 37.15 -21.67
C HIS A 204 7.20 35.75 -21.76
N LYS A 205 7.28 35.08 -22.93
CA LYS A 205 6.81 33.69 -23.07
C LYS A 205 7.85 32.69 -22.59
N ARG A 206 9.14 32.92 -22.91
CA ARG A 206 10.24 32.10 -22.40
C ARG A 206 10.24 32.04 -20.88
N GLU A 207 10.22 33.19 -20.21
CA GLU A 207 10.22 33.28 -18.74
C GLU A 207 9.05 32.52 -18.11
N LYS A 208 7.84 32.68 -18.67
CA LYS A 208 6.65 31.97 -18.20
C LYS A 208 6.76 30.46 -18.38
N THR A 209 7.26 30.01 -19.54
CA THR A 209 7.42 28.58 -19.83
C THR A 209 8.52 27.96 -18.96
N ALA A 210 9.66 28.63 -18.78
CA ALA A 210 10.74 28.19 -17.91
C ALA A 210 10.26 28.05 -16.45
N LEU A 211 9.54 29.06 -15.95
CA LEU A 211 8.95 29.01 -14.60
C LEU A 211 7.94 27.87 -14.45
N MET A 212 7.10 27.64 -15.47
CA MET A 212 6.14 26.53 -15.48
C MET A 212 6.85 25.18 -15.42
N LEU A 213 7.86 24.97 -16.26
CA LEU A 213 8.65 23.73 -16.33
C LEU A 213 9.41 23.48 -15.04
N ARG A 214 10.04 24.52 -14.47
CA ARG A 214 10.66 24.44 -13.15
C ARG A 214 9.70 23.93 -12.09
N ARG A 215 8.49 24.53 -12.02
CA ARG A 215 7.44 24.11 -11.07
C ARG A 215 6.90 22.71 -11.36
N LEU A 216 6.90 22.26 -12.60
CA LEU A 216 6.49 20.90 -12.98
C LEU A 216 7.52 19.87 -12.51
N ILE A 217 8.79 20.10 -12.80
CA ILE A 217 9.89 19.21 -12.42
C ILE A 217 10.06 19.18 -10.90
N ALA A 218 10.03 20.34 -10.22
CA ALA A 218 10.27 20.42 -8.78
C ALA A 218 9.27 19.59 -7.96
N ARG A 219 7.98 19.61 -8.33
CA ARG A 219 6.94 18.84 -7.62
C ARG A 219 6.88 17.36 -8.02
N ALA A 220 7.59 16.97 -9.08
CA ALA A 220 7.66 15.57 -9.50
C ALA A 220 8.67 14.77 -8.66
N HIS A 221 9.56 15.43 -7.91
CA HIS A 221 10.66 14.81 -7.16
C HIS A 221 11.44 13.79 -8.01
N PRO A 222 11.97 14.20 -9.17
CA PRO A 222 12.50 13.29 -10.16
C PRO A 222 13.72 12.56 -9.64
N THR A 223 13.89 11.32 -10.07
CA THR A 223 15.05 10.48 -9.76
C THR A 223 16.26 10.85 -10.60
N ASN A 224 17.44 10.43 -10.15
CA ASN A 224 18.70 10.58 -10.90
C ASN A 224 18.60 10.01 -12.32
N ARG A 225 17.95 8.85 -12.47
CA ARG A 225 17.74 8.20 -13.76
C ARG A 225 16.79 8.99 -14.66
N GLU A 226 15.74 9.57 -14.10
CA GLU A 226 14.80 10.42 -14.85
C GLU A 226 15.48 11.68 -15.35
N ILE A 227 16.23 12.40 -14.51
CA ILE A 227 17.00 13.58 -14.91
C ILE A 227 18.01 13.23 -16.00
N SER A 228 18.80 12.16 -15.80
CA SER A 228 19.78 11.71 -16.79
C SER A 228 19.12 11.32 -18.12
N THR A 229 17.96 10.67 -18.07
CA THR A 229 17.20 10.29 -19.27
C THR A 229 16.67 11.52 -20.02
N LEU A 230 16.12 12.49 -19.29
CA LEU A 230 15.63 13.74 -19.87
C LEU A 230 16.77 14.53 -20.51
N LEU A 231 17.87 14.74 -19.80
CA LEU A 231 19.08 15.40 -20.34
C LEU A 231 19.60 14.68 -21.58
N GLY A 232 19.67 13.34 -21.57
CA GLY A 232 20.09 12.54 -22.72
C GLY A 232 19.13 12.59 -23.92
N LEU A 233 17.82 12.62 -23.69
CA LEU A 233 16.81 12.84 -24.73
C LEU A 233 16.99 14.21 -25.37
N PHE A 234 17.13 15.24 -24.54
CA PHE A 234 17.31 16.62 -24.94
C PHE A 234 18.59 16.84 -25.73
N ARG A 235 19.71 16.22 -25.31
CA ARG A 235 20.96 16.21 -26.08
C ARG A 235 20.76 15.64 -27.49
N ARG A 236 20.11 14.47 -27.59
CA ARG A 236 19.85 13.82 -28.89
C ARG A 236 18.94 14.64 -29.80
N ALA A 237 17.88 15.22 -29.24
CA ALA A 237 17.00 16.12 -29.98
C ALA A 237 17.77 17.32 -30.55
N ASN A 238 18.68 17.89 -29.76
CA ASN A 238 19.50 19.01 -30.17
C ASN A 238 20.52 18.64 -31.27
N ILE A 239 21.18 17.48 -31.16
CA ILE A 239 22.08 16.95 -32.21
C ILE A 239 21.31 16.77 -33.53
N LEU A 240 20.14 16.13 -33.50
CA LEU A 240 19.33 15.90 -34.71
C LEU A 240 18.87 17.20 -35.37
N LEU A 241 18.54 18.22 -34.57
CA LEU A 241 18.16 19.55 -35.09
C LEU A 241 19.37 20.31 -35.65
N GLY A 242 20.56 20.13 -35.07
CA GLY A 242 21.82 20.68 -35.58
C GLY A 242 22.28 20.01 -36.89
N GLU A 243 22.16 18.69 -36.99
CA GLU A 243 22.46 17.93 -38.21
C GLU A 243 21.48 18.24 -39.34
N GLN A 244 20.19 18.49 -39.05
CA GLN A 244 19.23 18.96 -40.05
C GLN A 244 19.54 20.36 -40.60
N SER A 245 20.19 21.23 -39.84
CA SER A 245 20.62 22.56 -40.33
C SER A 245 21.85 22.49 -41.23
N TYR A 246 22.66 21.44 -41.15
CA TYR A 246 23.81 21.21 -42.04
C TYR A 246 23.51 20.30 -43.23
N GLY A 247 22.40 19.56 -43.18
CA GLY A 247 22.11 18.44 -44.07
C GLY A 247 20.99 18.61 -45.09
N ASP A 248 20.57 19.82 -45.49
CA ASP A 248 19.77 19.96 -46.73
C ASP A 248 19.69 21.40 -47.26
N HIS A 249 20.75 21.88 -47.92
CA HIS A 249 20.65 23.03 -48.82
C HIS A 249 21.26 22.70 -50.17
N ASN A 250 20.61 21.78 -50.90
CA ASN A 250 20.73 21.76 -52.35
C ASN A 250 19.46 21.28 -53.04
N GLN A 251 18.35 21.99 -52.83
CA GLN A 251 17.37 22.24 -53.88
C GLN A 251 16.41 23.39 -53.55
N THR A 252 16.17 24.18 -54.59
CA THR A 252 15.39 25.42 -54.70
C THR A 252 13.92 25.29 -54.28
N ASP A 253 13.46 26.10 -53.32
CA ASP A 253 12.06 26.58 -53.31
C ASP A 253 11.89 27.87 -52.46
N GLU A 254 11.43 28.96 -53.09
CA GLU A 254 11.36 30.33 -52.55
C GLU A 254 10.18 30.60 -51.59
N ARG A 255 9.65 29.62 -50.85
CA ARG A 255 8.33 29.79 -50.18
C ARG A 255 8.18 29.38 -48.71
N ASN A 256 9.23 29.40 -47.89
CA ASN A 256 9.03 29.35 -46.43
C ASN A 256 10.13 30.13 -45.67
N LYS A 257 9.77 31.28 -45.09
CA LYS A 257 10.56 31.91 -44.03
C LYS A 257 10.25 31.19 -42.71
N THR A 258 10.77 29.98 -42.57
CA THR A 258 10.86 29.32 -41.26
C THR A 258 12.14 29.82 -40.61
N THR A 259 12.02 30.42 -39.43
CA THR A 259 13.12 30.85 -38.57
C THR A 259 14.11 29.69 -38.44
N ALA A 260 15.34 29.86 -38.91
CA ALA A 260 16.41 28.89 -38.70
C ALA A 260 16.58 28.70 -37.19
N VAL A 261 16.38 27.49 -36.70
CA VAL A 261 16.70 27.13 -35.32
C VAL A 261 18.22 27.02 -35.29
N GLU A 262 18.90 28.05 -34.78
CA GLU A 262 20.34 27.97 -34.55
C GLU A 262 20.62 26.85 -33.55
N SER A 263 21.47 25.91 -33.96
CA SER A 263 21.98 24.84 -33.12
C SER A 263 22.66 25.44 -31.88
N ILE A 264 22.33 24.92 -30.70
CA ILE A 264 23.01 25.32 -29.46
C ILE A 264 24.49 24.88 -29.57
N PRO A 265 25.46 25.75 -29.23
CA PRO A 265 26.88 25.42 -29.33
C PRO A 265 27.26 24.18 -28.52
N GLU A 266 27.97 23.23 -29.14
CA GLU A 266 28.38 21.94 -28.54
C GLU A 266 29.23 22.08 -27.27
N GLU A 267 29.98 23.17 -27.15
CA GLU A 267 30.91 23.44 -26.04
C GLU A 267 30.20 23.62 -24.69
N GLY A 268 29.00 24.21 -24.67
CA GLY A 268 28.20 24.37 -23.46
C GLY A 268 27.58 23.05 -22.96
N ILE A 269 27.25 22.16 -23.90
CA ILE A 269 26.55 20.89 -23.62
C ILE A 269 27.52 19.86 -23.05
N ASN A 270 28.74 19.75 -23.61
CA ASN A 270 29.72 18.78 -23.12
C ASN A 270 30.29 19.15 -21.74
N ALA A 271 30.43 20.45 -21.43
CA ALA A 271 30.89 20.93 -20.12
C ALA A 271 29.94 20.57 -18.96
N ILE A 272 28.64 20.38 -19.26
CA ILE A 272 27.60 20.04 -18.28
C ILE A 272 27.56 18.51 -18.02
N ILE A 273 27.96 17.69 -19.00
CA ILE A 273 27.67 16.24 -19.05
C ILE A 273 28.83 15.36 -18.57
N GLU A 274 30.09 15.69 -18.87
CA GLU A 274 31.24 14.86 -18.48
C GLU A 274 31.34 14.59 -16.95
N PRO A 275 31.00 15.54 -16.06
CA PRO A 275 30.99 15.27 -14.62
C PRO A 275 29.79 14.44 -14.15
N ALA A 276 28.73 14.31 -14.96
CA ALA A 276 27.52 13.54 -14.62
C ALA A 276 27.74 12.06 -14.93
N SER A 277 28.14 11.71 -16.16
CA SER A 277 28.33 10.31 -16.58
C SER A 277 29.45 9.59 -15.81
N SER A 278 30.52 10.29 -15.43
CA SER A 278 31.64 9.71 -14.66
C SER A 278 31.28 9.33 -13.22
N ARG A 279 30.30 10.00 -12.60
CA ARG A 279 29.84 9.67 -11.24
C ARG A 279 28.97 8.42 -11.17
N TYR A 280 28.35 8.02 -12.28
CA TYR A 280 27.49 6.83 -12.33
C TYR A 280 28.28 5.53 -12.62
N GLU A 281 29.44 5.60 -13.28
CA GLU A 281 30.28 4.41 -13.50
C GLU A 281 30.98 3.94 -12.20
N GLU A 282 31.23 4.83 -11.23
CA GLU A 282 31.83 4.48 -9.94
C GLU A 282 30.82 3.84 -8.95
N THR A 283 29.52 4.12 -9.07
CA THR A 283 28.50 3.54 -8.18
C THR A 283 28.05 2.13 -8.59
N ASP A 284 28.13 1.79 -9.88
CA ASP A 284 27.75 0.47 -10.40
C ASP A 284 28.83 -0.61 -10.22
N THR A 285 30.05 -0.25 -9.78
CA THR A 285 31.18 -1.19 -9.67
C THR A 285 31.48 -1.67 -8.24
N GLN A 286 30.68 -1.29 -7.23
CA GLN A 286 30.91 -1.65 -5.82
C GLN A 286 29.87 -2.59 -5.18
N SER A 287 28.93 -3.20 -5.93
CA SER A 287 27.97 -4.15 -5.34
C SER A 287 28.30 -5.63 -5.54
N ASP A 288 29.34 -5.99 -6.30
CA ASP A 288 29.68 -7.39 -6.57
C ASP A 288 31.13 -7.69 -6.17
N THR A 289 31.37 -7.94 -4.88
CA THR A 289 32.39 -8.90 -4.42
C THR A 289 32.28 -9.10 -2.91
N ASP A 290 31.60 -10.17 -2.51
CA ASP A 290 32.15 -11.02 -1.46
C ASP A 290 31.73 -12.47 -1.74
N GLY A 291 32.70 -13.24 -2.24
CA GLY A 291 32.58 -14.66 -2.45
C GLY A 291 33.22 -15.42 -1.30
N SER A 292 32.60 -16.52 -0.88
CA SER A 292 33.32 -17.61 -0.23
C SER A 292 32.98 -18.93 -0.92
N THR A 293 33.94 -19.39 -1.73
CA THR A 293 34.05 -20.71 -2.35
C THR A 293 34.76 -21.69 -1.43
N SER A 294 34.23 -22.92 -1.36
CA SER A 294 34.95 -24.20 -1.19
C SER A 294 33.89 -25.31 -1.19
N ASP A 295 33.97 -26.47 -1.81
CA ASP A 295 35.01 -27.14 -2.59
C ASP A 295 34.29 -28.30 -3.33
N GLN A 296 34.78 -28.70 -4.51
CA GLN A 296 34.25 -29.83 -5.29
C GLN A 296 34.98 -31.14 -4.93
N SER A 297 34.29 -32.28 -4.96
CA SER A 297 34.67 -33.43 -5.81
C SER A 297 33.81 -34.69 -5.62
N ASP A 298 33.43 -35.28 -6.77
CA ASP A 298 33.22 -36.68 -7.12
C ASP A 298 32.73 -37.72 -6.09
N SER A 299 31.65 -38.42 -6.42
CA SER A 299 31.74 -39.82 -6.90
C SER A 299 30.37 -40.47 -7.18
N THR A 300 30.40 -41.35 -8.17
CA THR A 300 29.36 -42.22 -8.74
C THR A 300 28.81 -43.30 -7.80
N GLU A 301 27.54 -43.72 -8.04
CA GLU A 301 27.00 -45.10 -8.09
C GLU A 301 25.64 -45.35 -7.39
N ASN A 302 24.73 -45.93 -8.18
CA ASN A 302 23.72 -46.95 -7.86
C ASN A 302 22.67 -46.71 -6.76
N MET A 303 21.39 -46.64 -7.18
CA MET A 303 20.52 -47.81 -7.06
C MET A 303 19.24 -47.68 -7.90
N SER A 304 18.75 -48.85 -8.30
CA SER A 304 17.79 -49.12 -9.36
C SER A 304 16.45 -49.60 -8.77
N LYS A 305 15.38 -49.50 -9.58
CA LYS A 305 14.13 -50.32 -9.59
C LYS A 305 12.97 -50.00 -8.63
N ASN A 306 11.84 -49.59 -9.21
CA ASN A 306 10.63 -50.42 -9.45
C ASN A 306 9.60 -49.53 -10.21
N MET A 307 9.26 -49.74 -11.50
CA MET A 307 8.35 -50.74 -12.10
C MET A 307 6.94 -50.81 -11.49
N GLY A 308 5.90 -50.58 -12.31
CA GLY A 308 4.56 -51.13 -12.09
C GLY A 308 3.39 -50.28 -12.61
N GLN A 309 2.96 -50.55 -13.84
CA GLN A 309 1.75 -50.05 -14.51
C GLN A 309 0.45 -50.73 -14.02
N GLU A 310 -0.67 -50.25 -14.58
CA GLU A 310 -1.99 -50.89 -14.85
C GLU A 310 -3.14 -50.35 -14.00
N LYS A 311 -4.39 -50.18 -14.47
CA LYS A 311 -5.05 -50.18 -15.79
C LYS A 311 -6.47 -49.62 -15.60
N GLU A 312 -7.08 -49.21 -16.70
CA GLU A 312 -8.49 -48.80 -16.90
C GLU A 312 -9.54 -49.78 -16.34
N THR A 313 -10.74 -49.29 -15.96
CA THR A 313 -12.00 -49.77 -16.58
C THR A 313 -13.17 -48.78 -16.39
N THR A 314 -13.96 -48.70 -17.46
CA THR A 314 -15.20 -47.96 -17.79
C THR A 314 -16.48 -48.46 -17.09
N THR A 315 -17.57 -47.66 -17.20
CA THR A 315 -19.03 -47.97 -17.42
C THR A 315 -19.90 -46.98 -16.61
N SER A 316 -20.62 -45.98 -17.15
CA SER A 316 -21.81 -45.89 -18.03
C SER A 316 -23.19 -46.11 -17.34
N ALA A 317 -24.18 -45.31 -17.81
CA ALA A 317 -25.64 -45.28 -17.62
C ALA A 317 -26.15 -44.39 -16.45
N ALA A 318 -26.84 -43.26 -16.65
CA ALA A 318 -28.10 -42.94 -17.37
C ALA A 318 -29.32 -42.98 -16.43
N ASP A 319 -30.05 -41.85 -16.34
CA ASP A 319 -31.50 -41.66 -16.16
C ASP A 319 -31.75 -40.13 -15.99
N VAL A 320 -32.33 -39.39 -16.96
CA VAL A 320 -33.78 -39.15 -17.19
C VAL A 320 -34.38 -38.42 -15.97
N GLU A 321 -34.92 -37.20 -16.02
CA GLU A 321 -36.04 -36.74 -16.86
C GLU A 321 -36.24 -35.21 -16.78
N SER A 322 -36.76 -34.62 -17.85
CA SER A 322 -37.28 -33.25 -17.98
C SER A 322 -38.78 -33.33 -18.25
N ASN A 323 -39.64 -32.52 -17.59
CA ASN A 323 -40.67 -31.62 -18.17
C ASN A 323 -41.64 -31.01 -17.11
N PRO A 324 -42.57 -30.07 -17.43
CA PRO A 324 -42.60 -28.74 -16.80
C PRO A 324 -43.98 -28.35 -16.21
N ASP A 325 -44.07 -27.09 -15.77
CA ASP A 325 -45.25 -26.20 -15.67
C ASP A 325 -46.66 -26.80 -15.50
N THR A 326 -47.29 -26.48 -14.37
CA THR A 326 -48.69 -26.04 -14.34
C THR A 326 -48.97 -25.14 -13.12
N ASN A 327 -49.60 -24.00 -13.41
CA ASN A 327 -50.23 -23.04 -12.49
C ASN A 327 -51.11 -23.70 -11.40
N GLU A 328 -51.15 -23.12 -10.20
CA GLU A 328 -52.36 -22.46 -9.65
C GLU A 328 -52.11 -21.86 -8.24
N LYS A 329 -52.46 -20.57 -8.12
CA LYS A 329 -52.89 -19.80 -6.93
C LYS A 329 -51.96 -19.59 -5.73
#